data_AF-R7K8M9-F1
#
_entry.id   AF-R7K8M9-F1
#
_cell.length_a   1.000
_cell.length_b   1.000
_cell.length_c   1.000
_cell.angle_alpha   90.00
_cell.angle_beta   90.00
_cell.angle_gamma   90.00
#
_symmetry.space_group_name_H-M   'P 1'
#
loop_
_entity.id
_entity.type
_entity.pdbx_description
1 polymer ?
#
loop_
_entity_poly.entity_id
_entity_poly.type
_entity_poly.pdbx_seq_one_letter_code
_entity_poly.pdbx_strand_id
1 'polypeptide(L)'
;MEQFTFYELYADILQSMDDVSAGKLASCICAYEFEDREPAEELSDKENFYWSNIADILQEVKETENAGKIPKKYNLQSRHFTFYETYYNAMKLLNIRKRGVFAKAICSYMFGNEEPKFADRTIQGYFNLCRRKMDLSKKRTASGRTGGVQKKKVNAASPTEDPTPTPQGIQTDTPQEKLTYEDFRAAYPEIQGSLFGSAERYKQALNWSDVAAKRATDEELKKERNIFRLARSYEQKYIQKP
;
A
#
# COMPACT_ATOMS: atom_id res chain seq x y z
N MET A 1 -7.32 -19.61 -11.37
CA MET A 1 -6.36 -18.78 -10.60
C MET A 1 -6.63 -19.03 -9.12
N GLU A 2 -5.63 -19.21 -8.24
CA GLU A 2 -5.85 -19.53 -6.80
C GLU A 2 -5.78 -18.28 -5.88
N GLN A 3 -5.25 -17.19 -6.40
CA GLN A 3 -5.09 -15.92 -5.70
C GLN A 3 -4.95 -14.77 -6.70
N PHE A 4 -5.33 -13.56 -6.30
CA PHE A 4 -5.11 -12.34 -7.08
C PHE A 4 -4.65 -11.20 -6.17
N THR A 5 -4.15 -10.11 -6.76
CA THR A 5 -3.77 -8.91 -6.01
C THR A 5 -4.98 -8.02 -5.72
N PHE A 6 -5.30 -7.84 -4.44
CA PHE A 6 -6.41 -6.99 -4.00
C PHE A 6 -5.90 -5.64 -3.50
N TYR A 7 -6.37 -4.56 -4.12
CA TYR A 7 -5.93 -3.19 -3.82
C TYR A 7 -6.81 -2.49 -2.81
N GLU A 8 -6.24 -1.51 -2.12
CA GLU A 8 -6.92 -0.65 -1.14
C GLU A 8 -8.07 0.14 -1.78
N LEU A 9 -7.96 0.50 -3.06
CA LEU A 9 -9.06 1.12 -3.82
C LEU A 9 -10.36 0.30 -3.72
N TYR A 10 -10.26 -1.02 -3.82
CA TYR A 10 -11.43 -1.89 -3.71
C TYR A 10 -11.97 -1.90 -2.29
N ALA A 11 -11.08 -1.89 -1.29
CA ALA A 11 -11.47 -1.79 0.12
C ALA A 11 -12.20 -0.48 0.42
N ASP A 12 -11.69 0.66 -0.04
CA ASP A 12 -12.30 1.98 0.18
C ASP A 12 -13.73 2.04 -0.38
N ILE A 13 -13.92 1.50 -1.59
CA ILE A 13 -15.24 1.38 -2.20
C ILE A 13 -16.14 0.51 -1.31
N LEU A 14 -15.70 -0.71 -0.98
CA LEU A 14 -16.52 -1.65 -0.19
C LEU A 14 -16.89 -1.09 1.19
N GLN A 15 -15.98 -0.37 1.85
CA GLN A 15 -16.23 0.24 3.17
C GLN A 15 -17.23 1.40 3.10
N SER A 16 -17.29 2.13 1.97
CA SER A 16 -18.22 3.25 1.77
C SER A 16 -19.68 2.84 1.49
N MET A 17 -19.93 1.55 1.27
CA MET A 17 -21.24 1.00 0.90
C MET A 17 -21.94 0.35 2.10
N ASP A 18 -23.24 0.09 2.02
CA ASP A 18 -23.89 -0.79 2.98
C ASP A 18 -23.47 -2.25 2.78
N ASP A 19 -23.77 -3.11 3.74
CA ASP A 19 -23.30 -4.50 3.73
C ASP A 19 -23.91 -5.35 2.59
N VAL A 20 -25.10 -5.00 2.08
CA VAL A 20 -25.68 -5.73 0.96
C VAL A 20 -24.94 -5.38 -0.32
N SER A 21 -24.75 -4.08 -0.58
CA SER A 21 -24.04 -3.65 -1.78
C SER A 21 -22.56 -3.99 -1.78
N ALA A 22 -21.89 -3.89 -0.62
CA ALA A 22 -20.52 -4.38 -0.47
C ALA A 22 -20.46 -5.90 -0.73
N GLY A 23 -21.45 -6.66 -0.26
CA GLY A 23 -21.54 -8.09 -0.52
C GLY A 23 -21.70 -8.44 -1.99
N LYS A 24 -22.53 -7.69 -2.73
CA LYS A 24 -22.71 -7.83 -4.18
C LYS A 24 -21.43 -7.51 -4.92
N LEU A 25 -20.88 -6.31 -4.74
CA LEU A 25 -19.68 -5.86 -5.45
C LEU A 25 -18.47 -6.76 -5.15
N ALA A 26 -18.24 -7.12 -3.89
CA ALA A 26 -17.16 -8.04 -3.53
C ALA A 26 -17.34 -9.43 -4.17
N SER A 27 -18.60 -9.91 -4.27
CA SER A 27 -18.90 -11.17 -4.96
C SER A 27 -18.62 -11.05 -6.47
N CYS A 28 -18.93 -9.92 -7.10
CA CYS A 28 -18.64 -9.65 -8.50
C CYS A 28 -17.14 -9.61 -8.78
N ILE A 29 -16.36 -8.87 -7.99
CA ILE A 29 -14.89 -8.83 -8.11
C ILE A 29 -14.33 -10.26 -8.00
N CYS A 30 -14.73 -11.02 -6.99
CA CYS A 30 -14.22 -12.38 -6.82
C CYS A 30 -14.67 -13.34 -7.92
N ALA A 31 -15.92 -13.24 -8.39
CA ALA A 31 -16.43 -14.07 -9.48
C ALA A 31 -15.70 -13.76 -10.80
N TYR A 32 -15.41 -12.48 -11.04
CA TYR A 32 -14.60 -12.06 -12.17
C TYR A 32 -13.19 -12.65 -12.08
N GLU A 33 -12.50 -12.48 -10.95
CA GLU A 33 -11.12 -12.92 -10.80
C GLU A 33 -10.96 -14.45 -10.79
N PHE A 34 -11.80 -15.17 -10.06
CA PHE A 34 -11.66 -16.63 -9.86
C PHE A 34 -12.44 -17.49 -10.84
N GLU A 35 -13.58 -17.01 -11.35
CA GLU A 35 -14.52 -17.79 -12.15
C GLU A 35 -14.69 -17.23 -13.58
N ASP A 36 -13.93 -16.19 -13.96
CA ASP A 36 -14.02 -15.52 -15.26
C ASP A 36 -15.44 -15.03 -15.61
N ARG A 37 -16.23 -14.70 -14.57
CA ARG A 37 -17.63 -14.30 -14.71
C ARG A 37 -17.76 -12.78 -14.61
N GLU A 38 -18.29 -12.15 -15.64
CA GLU A 38 -18.68 -10.73 -15.60
C GLU A 38 -19.85 -10.49 -14.64
N PRO A 39 -20.03 -9.26 -14.12
CA PRO A 39 -21.18 -8.95 -13.28
C PRO A 39 -22.48 -9.20 -14.02
N ALA A 40 -23.39 -9.93 -13.39
CA ALA A 40 -24.75 -10.09 -13.89
C ALA A 40 -25.52 -8.76 -13.80
N GLU A 41 -26.66 -8.67 -14.51
CA GLU A 41 -27.58 -7.52 -14.57
C GLU A 41 -28.18 -7.07 -13.21
N GLU A 42 -27.80 -7.69 -12.09
CA GLU A 42 -28.35 -7.43 -10.75
C GLU A 42 -27.63 -6.32 -9.96
N LEU A 43 -26.64 -5.65 -10.57
CA LEU A 43 -26.00 -4.48 -9.98
C LEU A 43 -26.89 -3.24 -10.13
N SER A 44 -27.08 -2.53 -9.03
CA SER A 44 -27.69 -1.19 -8.99
C SER A 44 -26.81 -0.16 -9.69
N ASP A 45 -27.37 1.00 -10.04
CA ASP A 45 -26.64 2.10 -10.67
C ASP A 45 -25.38 2.50 -9.90
N LYS A 46 -25.45 2.52 -8.56
CA LYS A 46 -24.31 2.81 -7.69
C LYS A 46 -23.23 1.74 -7.78
N GLU A 47 -23.61 0.47 -7.78
CA GLU A 47 -22.67 -0.65 -7.92
C GLU A 47 -22.03 -0.67 -9.31
N ASN A 48 -22.82 -0.40 -10.35
CA ASN A 48 -22.36 -0.28 -11.74
C ASN A 48 -21.38 0.89 -11.91
N PHE A 49 -21.63 2.02 -11.25
CA PHE A 49 -20.70 3.13 -11.25
C PHE A 49 -19.33 2.73 -10.70
N TYR A 50 -19.28 2.04 -9.55
CA TYR A 50 -17.99 1.60 -9.01
C TYR A 50 -17.34 0.55 -9.89
N TRP A 51 -18.12 -0.42 -10.39
CA TRP A 51 -17.61 -1.46 -11.28
C TRP A 51 -16.95 -0.87 -12.53
N SER A 52 -17.61 0.07 -13.22
CA SER A 52 -17.08 0.68 -14.45
C SER A 52 -15.80 1.49 -14.23
N ASN A 53 -15.54 1.94 -13.01
CA ASN A 53 -14.31 2.65 -12.65
C ASN A 53 -13.15 1.73 -12.20
N ILE A 54 -13.40 0.43 -12.01
CA ILE A 54 -12.36 -0.53 -11.60
C ILE A 54 -12.18 -1.70 -12.58
N ALA A 55 -13.11 -1.90 -13.51
CA ALA A 55 -13.10 -3.04 -14.44
C ALA A 55 -11.85 -3.08 -15.32
N ASP A 56 -11.38 -1.93 -15.80
CA ASP A 56 -10.14 -1.79 -16.58
C ASP A 56 -8.91 -2.16 -15.76
N ILE A 57 -8.87 -1.75 -14.49
CA ILE A 57 -7.80 -2.11 -13.55
C ILE A 57 -7.80 -3.61 -13.29
N LEU A 58 -8.98 -4.19 -13.00
CA LEU A 58 -9.13 -5.62 -12.76
C LEU A 58 -8.65 -6.41 -13.97
N GLN A 59 -9.06 -6.03 -15.17
CA GLN A 59 -8.62 -6.68 -16.41
C GLN A 59 -7.10 -6.61 -16.60
N GLU A 60 -6.49 -5.42 -16.53
CA GLU A 60 -5.04 -5.24 -16.76
C GLU A 60 -4.23 -6.03 -15.72
N VAL A 61 -4.66 -6.03 -14.46
CA VAL A 61 -4.02 -6.77 -13.37
C VAL A 61 -4.14 -8.27 -13.60
N LYS A 62 -5.35 -8.75 -13.87
CA LYS A 62 -5.64 -10.17 -14.07
C LYS A 62 -4.85 -10.75 -15.25
N GLU A 63 -4.81 -10.04 -16.38
CA GLU A 63 -4.00 -10.44 -17.55
C GLU A 63 -2.51 -10.51 -17.21
N THR A 64 -2.02 -9.52 -16.45
CA THR A 64 -0.62 -9.49 -16.00
C THR A 64 -0.30 -10.67 -15.09
N GLU A 65 -1.17 -10.97 -14.12
CA GLU A 65 -1.00 -12.09 -13.18
C GLU A 65 -1.12 -13.44 -13.88
N ASN A 66 -2.05 -13.60 -14.82
CA ASN A 66 -2.19 -14.79 -15.66
C ASN A 66 -0.96 -15.03 -16.54
N ALA A 67 -0.29 -13.97 -16.99
CA ALA A 67 0.99 -14.06 -17.68
C ALA A 67 2.18 -14.39 -16.75
N GLY A 68 1.94 -14.66 -15.46
CA GLY A 68 2.96 -14.94 -14.45
C GLY A 68 3.79 -13.72 -14.07
N LYS A 69 3.31 -12.51 -14.38
CA LYS A 69 4.01 -11.25 -14.11
C LYS A 69 3.40 -10.55 -12.89
N ILE A 70 4.18 -9.64 -12.31
CA ILE A 70 3.76 -8.82 -11.18
C ILE A 70 3.20 -7.49 -11.72
N PRO A 71 1.99 -7.05 -11.32
CA PRO A 71 1.37 -5.79 -11.74
C PRO A 71 2.06 -4.57 -11.08
N LYS A 72 3.32 -4.31 -11.47
CA LYS A 72 4.19 -3.30 -10.83
C LYS A 72 3.56 -1.90 -10.81
N LYS A 73 2.90 -1.48 -11.89
CA LYS A 73 2.25 -0.17 -12.02
C LYS A 73 1.31 0.09 -10.83
N TYR A 74 0.41 -0.84 -10.55
CA TYR A 74 -0.59 -0.72 -9.49
C TYR A 74 -0.02 -1.03 -8.11
N ASN A 75 0.84 -2.06 -7.99
CA ASN A 75 1.50 -2.41 -6.73
C ASN A 75 2.35 -1.29 -6.14
N LEU A 76 2.85 -0.38 -6.99
CA LEU A 76 3.59 0.81 -6.57
C LEU A 76 2.70 1.98 -6.16
N GLN A 77 1.46 2.03 -6.64
CA GLN A 77 0.55 3.17 -6.46
C GLN A 77 -0.44 2.96 -5.31
N SER A 78 -0.79 1.71 -5.02
CA SER A 78 -1.81 1.37 -4.02
C SER A 78 -1.33 0.28 -3.08
N ARG A 79 -1.74 0.39 -1.82
CA ARG A 79 -1.56 -0.71 -0.86
C ARG A 79 -2.35 -1.91 -1.37
N HIS A 80 -1.80 -3.09 -1.19
CA HIS A 80 -2.42 -4.31 -1.66
C HIS A 80 -2.06 -5.49 -0.76
N PHE A 81 -2.82 -6.55 -0.91
CA PHE A 81 -2.50 -7.85 -0.34
C PHE A 81 -2.93 -8.98 -1.28
N THR A 82 -2.40 -10.17 -1.05
CA THR A 82 -2.82 -11.37 -1.79
C THR A 82 -4.17 -11.85 -1.28
N PHE A 83 -5.18 -11.80 -2.14
CA PHE A 83 -6.51 -12.33 -1.86
C PHE A 83 -6.60 -13.76 -2.37
N TYR A 84 -6.89 -14.69 -1.47
CA TYR A 84 -6.90 -16.11 -1.80
C TYR A 84 -8.32 -16.59 -2.10
N GLU A 85 -8.44 -17.57 -3.00
CA GLU A 85 -9.72 -18.20 -3.36
C GLU A 85 -10.48 -18.71 -2.12
N THR A 86 -9.76 -19.17 -1.09
CA THR A 86 -10.36 -19.60 0.18
C THR A 86 -11.25 -18.54 0.83
N TYR A 87 -10.95 -17.26 0.64
CA TYR A 87 -11.76 -16.16 1.17
C TYR A 87 -13.08 -16.06 0.42
N TYR A 88 -13.03 -16.22 -0.90
CA TYR A 88 -14.22 -16.25 -1.74
C TYR A 88 -15.07 -17.49 -1.50
N ASN A 89 -14.45 -18.65 -1.28
CA ASN A 89 -15.15 -19.86 -0.90
C ASN A 89 -15.91 -19.69 0.43
N ALA A 90 -15.34 -18.98 1.41
CA ALA A 90 -16.06 -18.60 2.63
C ALA A 90 -17.23 -17.63 2.35
N MET A 91 -17.06 -16.65 1.44
CA MET A 91 -18.14 -15.76 1.04
C MET A 91 -19.31 -16.52 0.40
N LYS A 92 -19.05 -17.52 -0.46
CA LYS A 92 -20.10 -18.32 -1.10
C LYS A 92 -21.03 -19.02 -0.09
N LEU A 93 -20.51 -19.38 1.09
CA LEU A 93 -21.26 -19.99 2.19
C LEU A 93 -22.11 -19.00 3.03
N LEU A 94 -22.00 -17.70 2.75
CA LEU A 94 -22.70 -16.64 3.45
C LEU A 94 -23.81 -16.04 2.58
N ASN A 95 -24.87 -15.52 3.20
CA ASN A 95 -25.85 -14.70 2.51
C ASN A 95 -25.25 -13.32 2.14
N ILE A 96 -25.89 -12.61 1.20
CA ILE A 96 -25.31 -11.40 0.59
C ILE A 96 -24.90 -10.33 1.61
N ARG A 97 -25.74 -10.07 2.63
CA ARG A 97 -25.42 -9.10 3.69
C ARG A 97 -24.19 -9.56 4.50
N LYS A 98 -24.15 -10.83 4.89
CA LYS A 98 -23.02 -11.39 5.65
C LYS A 98 -21.73 -11.42 4.81
N ARG A 99 -21.82 -11.58 3.49
CA ARG A 99 -20.68 -11.44 2.57
C ARG A 99 -20.06 -10.04 2.65
N GLY A 100 -20.88 -8.99 2.66
CA GLY A 100 -20.37 -7.63 2.80
C GLY A 100 -19.69 -7.37 4.14
N VAL A 101 -20.32 -7.80 5.24
CA VAL A 101 -19.69 -7.72 6.59
C VAL A 101 -18.35 -8.46 6.60
N PHE A 102 -18.30 -9.65 6.03
CA PHE A 102 -17.09 -10.46 5.96
C PHE A 102 -15.98 -9.81 5.10
N ALA A 103 -16.33 -9.35 3.90
CA ALA A 103 -15.39 -8.70 2.99
C ALA A 103 -14.82 -7.41 3.58
N LYS A 104 -15.68 -6.57 4.17
CA LYS A 104 -15.25 -5.37 4.91
C LYS A 104 -14.33 -5.71 6.07
N ALA A 105 -14.64 -6.75 6.84
CA ALA A 105 -13.78 -7.17 7.94
C ALA A 105 -12.39 -7.65 7.47
N ILE A 106 -12.31 -8.36 6.34
CA ILE A 106 -11.01 -8.68 5.70
C ILE A 106 -10.27 -7.39 5.34
N CYS A 107 -10.95 -6.41 4.73
CA CYS A 107 -10.35 -5.13 4.35
C CYS A 107 -9.84 -4.34 5.57
N SER A 108 -10.67 -4.15 6.60
CA SER A 108 -10.29 -3.51 7.87
C SER A 108 -9.11 -4.21 8.55
N TYR A 109 -9.10 -5.54 8.52
CA TYR A 109 -8.00 -6.30 9.09
C TYR A 109 -6.70 -6.15 8.29
N MET A 110 -6.76 -6.26 6.96
CA MET A 110 -5.58 -6.24 6.10
C MET A 110 -4.99 -4.85 5.91
N PHE A 111 -5.84 -3.83 5.80
CA PHE A 111 -5.41 -2.44 5.60
C PHE A 111 -5.44 -1.60 6.89
N GLY A 112 -6.41 -1.79 7.76
CA GLY A 112 -6.53 -1.02 9.01
C GLY A 112 -5.78 -1.62 10.21
N ASN A 113 -5.37 -2.89 10.14
CA ASN A 113 -4.93 -3.68 11.31
C ASN A 113 -5.97 -3.75 12.44
N GLU A 114 -7.24 -3.56 12.11
CA GLU A 114 -8.33 -3.65 13.07
C GLU A 114 -8.69 -5.10 13.31
N GLU A 115 -8.85 -5.51 14.57
CA GLU A 115 -9.40 -6.83 14.89
C GLU A 115 -10.94 -6.80 14.80
N PRO A 116 -11.54 -7.46 13.80
CA PRO A 116 -12.99 -7.39 13.62
C PRO A 116 -13.69 -8.16 14.74
N LYS A 117 -14.72 -7.54 15.31
CA LYS A 117 -15.60 -8.17 16.29
C LYS A 117 -16.91 -8.53 15.60
N PHE A 118 -17.18 -9.83 15.48
CA PHE A 118 -18.40 -10.32 14.87
C PHE A 118 -19.41 -10.72 15.94
N ALA A 119 -20.66 -10.26 15.79
CA ALA A 119 -21.78 -10.81 16.55
C ALA A 119 -22.16 -12.23 16.07
N ASP A 120 -21.97 -12.48 14.77
CA ASP A 120 -22.27 -13.76 14.13
C ASP A 120 -21.09 -14.73 14.23
N ARG A 121 -21.30 -15.84 14.94
CA ARG A 121 -20.28 -16.88 15.17
C ARG A 121 -19.84 -17.59 13.89
N THR A 122 -20.71 -17.69 12.88
CA THR A 122 -20.38 -18.31 11.60
C THR A 122 -19.40 -17.44 10.83
N ILE A 123 -19.65 -16.13 10.75
CA ILE A 123 -18.73 -15.17 10.13
C ILE A 123 -17.39 -15.18 10.86
N GLN A 124 -17.42 -15.18 12.21
CA GLN A 124 -16.21 -15.26 13.01
C GLN A 124 -15.40 -16.53 12.74
N GLY A 125 -16.06 -17.69 12.65
CA GLY A 125 -15.42 -18.97 12.35
C GLY A 125 -14.70 -18.94 10.99
N TYR A 126 -15.38 -18.49 9.95
CA TYR A 126 -14.79 -18.34 8.61
C TYR A 126 -13.64 -17.33 8.60
N PHE A 127 -13.77 -16.23 9.33
CA PHE A 127 -12.74 -15.21 9.40
C PHE A 127 -11.49 -15.76 10.08
N ASN A 128 -11.63 -16.48 11.19
CA ASN A 128 -10.52 -17.10 11.90
C ASN A 128 -9.76 -18.13 11.05
N LEU A 129 -10.45 -18.87 10.19
CA LEU A 129 -9.82 -19.79 9.23
C LEU A 129 -8.98 -19.02 8.21
N CYS A 130 -9.53 -17.94 7.66
CA CYS A 130 -8.84 -17.08 6.70
C CYS A 130 -7.68 -16.30 7.34
N ARG A 131 -7.82 -15.92 8.61
CA ARG A 131 -6.85 -15.11 9.36
C ARG A 131 -5.46 -15.71 9.35
N ARG A 132 -5.31 -17.04 9.40
CA ARG A 132 -3.99 -17.69 9.33
C ARG A 132 -3.21 -17.31 8.06
N LYS A 133 -3.88 -17.25 6.89
CA LYS A 133 -3.24 -16.83 5.63
C LYS A 133 -2.96 -15.32 5.61
N MET A 134 -3.86 -14.54 6.19
CA MET A 134 -3.68 -13.09 6.33
C MET A 134 -2.47 -12.74 7.23
N ASP A 135 -2.34 -13.42 8.38
CA ASP A 135 -1.19 -13.28 9.29
C ASP A 135 0.13 -13.63 8.61
N LEU A 136 0.16 -14.72 7.82
CA LEU A 136 1.34 -15.09 7.03
C LEU A 136 1.67 -14.00 5.99
N SER A 137 0.67 -13.43 5.33
CA SER A 137 0.86 -12.33 4.39
C SER A 137 1.48 -11.11 5.09
N LYS A 138 0.96 -10.72 6.26
CA LYS A 138 1.51 -9.61 7.06
C LYS A 138 2.96 -9.86 7.49
N LYS A 139 3.26 -11.08 7.95
CA LYS A 139 4.63 -11.47 8.33
C LYS A 139 5.59 -11.40 7.16
N ARG A 140 5.21 -11.90 5.97
CA ARG A 140 6.06 -11.83 4.77
C ARG A 140 6.37 -10.39 4.38
N THR A 141 5.39 -9.49 4.43
CA THR A 141 5.60 -8.06 4.18
C THR A 141 6.56 -7.44 5.19
N ALA A 142 6.39 -7.74 6.48
CA ALA A 142 7.28 -7.26 7.54
C ALA A 142 8.71 -7.80 7.38
N SER A 143 8.88 -9.10 7.11
CA SER A 143 10.19 -9.72 6.90
C SER A 143 10.87 -9.23 5.62
N GLY A 144 10.12 -8.97 4.53
CA GLY A 144 10.64 -8.36 3.31
C GLY A 144 11.18 -6.95 3.56
N ARG A 145 10.50 -6.17 4.41
CA ARG A 145 10.98 -4.86 4.87
C ARG A 145 12.29 -5.00 5.65
N THR A 146 12.38 -5.94 6.58
CA THR A 146 13.60 -6.18 7.39
C THR A 146 14.77 -6.70 6.56
N GLY A 147 14.55 -7.64 5.64
CA GLY A 147 15.59 -8.20 4.77
C GLY A 147 16.14 -7.19 3.76
N GLY A 148 15.28 -6.28 3.26
CA GLY A 148 15.72 -5.15 2.43
C GLY A 148 16.60 -4.15 3.20
N VAL A 149 16.30 -3.92 4.48
CA VAL A 149 17.10 -3.06 5.35
C VAL A 149 18.46 -3.70 5.69
N GLN A 150 18.51 -5.02 5.93
CA GLN A 150 19.76 -5.74 6.21
C GLN A 150 20.69 -5.80 5.00
N LYS A 151 20.18 -6.05 3.78
CA LYS A 151 21.00 -5.99 2.55
C LYS A 151 21.64 -4.62 2.33
N LYS A 152 20.99 -3.54 2.79
CA LYS A 152 21.55 -2.17 2.72
C LYS A 152 22.66 -1.92 3.74
N LYS A 153 22.69 -2.66 4.87
CA LYS A 153 23.76 -2.57 5.88
C LYS A 153 25.00 -3.41 5.54
N VAL A 154 24.84 -4.53 4.82
CA VAL A 154 25.98 -5.42 4.49
C VAL A 154 26.86 -4.85 3.36
N ASN A 155 26.36 -3.91 2.55
CA ASN A 155 27.16 -3.21 1.53
C ASN A 155 27.93 -1.99 2.06
N ALA A 156 27.88 -1.69 3.36
CA ALA A 156 28.78 -0.73 3.99
C ALA A 156 29.92 -1.52 4.66
N ALA A 157 31.02 -1.70 3.94
CA ALA A 157 32.20 -2.41 4.42
C ALA A 157 32.80 -1.77 5.69
N SER A 158 33.36 -2.64 6.52
CA SER A 158 33.98 -2.48 7.84
C SER A 158 35.04 -1.37 7.99
N PRO A 159 35.19 -0.76 9.18
CA PRO A 159 36.31 0.13 9.49
C PRO A 159 37.51 -0.66 10.05
N THR A 160 38.71 -0.37 9.52
CA THR A 160 40.00 -0.78 10.09
C THR A 160 40.43 0.24 11.16
N GLU A 161 41.08 -0.27 12.20
CA GLU A 161 41.47 0.39 13.44
C GLU A 161 42.52 1.52 13.29
N ASP A 162 42.39 2.49 14.20
CA ASP A 162 43.17 3.69 14.56
C ASP A 162 44.67 3.43 14.91
N PRO A 163 45.59 4.44 15.08
CA PRO A 163 45.44 5.52 16.09
C PRO A 163 46.16 6.90 15.90
N THR A 164 45.41 8.01 16.16
CA THR A 164 45.75 9.30 16.88
C THR A 164 47.00 10.18 16.54
N PRO A 165 47.12 11.47 17.02
CA PRO A 165 46.13 12.47 17.49
C PRO A 165 46.35 13.97 17.07
N THR A 166 45.27 14.78 17.21
CA THR A 166 45.17 16.23 17.57
C THR A 166 45.63 17.35 16.59
N PRO A 167 45.19 18.62 16.78
CA PRO A 167 43.82 19.13 16.89
C PRO A 167 43.61 20.42 16.04
N GLN A 168 42.36 20.82 15.75
CA GLN A 168 41.88 22.22 15.73
C GLN A 168 40.64 22.36 14.84
N GLY A 169 39.67 23.13 15.32
CA GLY A 169 38.57 23.65 14.51
C GLY A 169 37.21 23.34 15.09
N ILE A 170 36.89 23.98 16.22
CA ILE A 170 35.51 24.18 16.64
C ILE A 170 34.81 24.97 15.52
N GLN A 171 33.91 24.33 14.78
CA GLN A 171 32.74 25.03 14.25
C GLN A 171 31.52 24.32 14.84
N THR A 172 30.99 24.97 15.87
CA THR A 172 29.63 24.82 16.35
C THR A 172 28.68 25.11 15.19
N ASP A 173 28.23 24.07 14.51
CA ASP A 173 27.10 24.19 13.60
C ASP A 173 25.82 24.15 14.43
N THR A 174 25.19 25.31 14.48
CA THR A 174 23.83 25.59 14.97
C THR A 174 22.86 24.42 14.74
N PRO A 175 21.96 24.10 15.68
CA PRO A 175 20.86 23.17 15.43
C PRO A 175 19.92 23.81 14.40
N GLN A 176 20.15 23.57 13.11
CA GLN A 176 19.13 23.87 12.11
C GLN A 176 17.91 23.01 12.43
N GLU A 177 16.78 23.65 12.71
CA GLU A 177 15.48 23.00 12.78
C GLU A 177 15.27 22.18 11.50
N LYS A 178 15.47 20.87 11.63
CA LYS A 178 15.18 19.93 10.55
C LYS A 178 13.68 19.86 10.46
N LEU A 179 13.12 20.45 9.40
CA LEU A 179 11.72 20.31 9.04
C LEU A 179 11.42 18.82 8.96
N THR A 180 10.43 18.35 9.71
CA THR A 180 10.05 16.94 9.66
C THR A 180 9.24 16.65 8.41
N TYR A 181 9.05 15.37 8.10
CA TYR A 181 8.18 14.96 7.00
C TYR A 181 6.74 15.46 7.22
N GLU A 182 6.25 15.38 8.46
CA GLU A 182 4.93 15.83 8.87
C GLU A 182 4.76 17.34 8.68
N ASP A 183 5.77 18.14 9.08
CA ASP A 183 5.77 19.60 8.90
C ASP A 183 5.78 19.98 7.42
N PHE A 184 6.59 19.28 6.62
CA PHE A 184 6.61 19.46 5.16
C PHE A 184 5.25 19.15 4.55
N ARG A 185 4.56 18.08 5.00
CA ARG A 185 3.22 17.73 4.50
C ARG A 185 2.19 18.78 4.87
N ALA A 186 2.28 19.39 6.04
CA ALA A 186 1.39 20.46 6.46
C ALA A 186 1.60 21.74 5.63
N ALA A 187 2.85 22.07 5.30
CA ALA A 187 3.21 23.25 4.50
C ALA A 187 2.82 23.13 3.00
N TYR A 188 2.72 21.90 2.48
CA TYR A 188 2.42 21.62 1.08
C TYR A 188 1.22 20.67 0.90
N PRO A 189 -0.01 21.12 1.24
CA PRO A 189 -1.21 20.30 1.13
C PRO A 189 -1.56 19.92 -0.32
N GLU A 190 -1.05 20.67 -1.30
CA GLU A 190 -1.25 20.43 -2.73
C GLU A 190 -0.45 19.22 -3.25
N ILE A 191 0.53 18.74 -2.48
CA ILE A 191 1.24 17.50 -2.78
C ILE A 191 0.39 16.35 -2.24
N GLN A 192 -0.06 15.47 -3.13
CA GLN A 192 -0.88 14.31 -2.81
C GLN A 192 -0.05 13.04 -2.67
N GLY A 193 -0.72 11.97 -2.22
CA GLY A 193 -0.09 10.68 -1.98
C GLY A 193 0.58 10.59 -0.61
N SER A 194 1.26 9.47 -0.39
CA SER A 194 1.90 9.16 0.89
C SER A 194 3.08 8.22 0.66
N LEU A 195 4.09 8.34 1.52
CA LEU A 195 5.25 7.46 1.50
C LEU A 195 4.94 6.20 2.32
N PHE A 196 4.84 5.05 1.63
CA PHE A 196 4.54 3.74 2.23
C PHE A 196 5.51 2.65 1.75
N GLY A 197 5.57 1.54 2.50
CA GLY A 197 6.43 0.40 2.18
C GLY A 197 7.90 0.80 2.10
N SER A 198 8.55 0.53 0.96
CA SER A 198 9.96 0.89 0.77
C SER A 198 10.21 2.40 0.74
N ALA A 199 9.18 3.21 0.46
CA ALA A 199 9.28 4.66 0.41
C ALA A 199 9.19 5.32 1.80
N GLU A 200 8.74 4.62 2.84
CA GLU A 200 8.75 5.17 4.23
C GLU A 200 10.14 5.60 4.67
N ARG A 201 11.18 4.96 4.11
CA ARG A 201 12.58 5.32 4.36
C ARG A 201 12.83 6.81 4.10
N TYR A 202 12.17 7.42 3.12
CA TYR A 202 12.39 8.82 2.76
C TYR A 202 11.96 9.78 3.87
N LYS A 203 11.02 9.40 4.74
CA LYS A 203 10.61 10.22 5.89
C LYS A 203 11.79 10.55 6.80
N GLN A 204 12.71 9.59 6.97
CA GLN A 204 13.89 9.73 7.83
C GLN A 204 15.19 9.95 7.04
N ALA A 205 15.25 9.47 5.80
CA ALA A 205 16.47 9.51 4.99
C ALA A 205 16.65 10.83 4.23
N LEU A 206 15.58 11.59 3.99
CA LEU A 206 15.67 12.89 3.33
C LEU A 206 15.72 14.02 4.36
N ASN A 207 16.49 15.06 4.04
CA ASN A 207 16.40 16.34 4.74
C ASN A 207 15.28 17.17 4.10
N TRP A 208 14.09 17.17 4.72
CA TRP A 208 12.92 17.84 4.14
C TRP A 208 13.05 19.36 4.07
N SER A 209 13.90 19.99 4.90
CA SER A 209 14.25 21.40 4.75
C SER A 209 14.97 21.64 3.41
N ASP A 210 15.90 20.77 3.03
CA ASP A 210 16.60 20.88 1.74
C ASP A 210 15.67 20.53 0.57
N VAL A 211 14.81 19.51 0.72
CA VAL A 211 13.78 19.19 -0.29
C VAL A 211 12.88 20.39 -0.56
N ALA A 212 12.45 21.12 0.48
CA ALA A 212 11.66 22.35 0.34
C ALA A 212 12.44 23.45 -0.39
N ALA A 213 13.69 23.69 -0.01
CA ALA A 213 14.55 24.69 -0.66
C ALA A 213 14.82 24.36 -2.14
N LYS A 214 15.07 23.07 -2.47
CA LYS A 214 15.25 22.61 -3.84
C LYS A 214 13.97 22.66 -4.64
N ARG A 215 12.80 22.39 -4.05
CA ARG A 215 11.51 22.54 -4.75
C ARG A 215 11.21 24.00 -5.13
N ALA A 216 11.66 24.96 -4.34
CA ALA A 216 11.47 26.38 -4.65
C ALA A 216 12.33 26.83 -5.86
N THR A 217 13.44 26.14 -6.13
CA THR A 217 14.45 26.54 -7.13
C THR A 217 14.52 25.62 -8.35
N ASP A 218 14.14 24.34 -8.23
CA ASP A 218 14.09 23.35 -9.31
C ASP A 218 12.65 23.21 -9.85
N GLU A 219 12.45 23.70 -11.08
CA GLU A 219 11.16 23.67 -11.78
C GLU A 219 10.62 22.25 -12.05
N GLU A 220 11.47 21.21 -12.11
CA GLU A 220 11.00 19.83 -12.23
C GLU A 220 10.45 19.28 -10.91
N LEU A 221 11.11 19.59 -9.78
CA LEU A 221 10.59 19.24 -8.45
C LEU A 221 9.32 20.02 -8.11
N LYS A 222 9.21 21.26 -8.57
CA LYS A 222 8.05 22.13 -8.36
C LYS A 222 6.79 21.63 -9.06
N LYS A 223 6.94 21.02 -10.24
CA LYS A 223 5.83 20.42 -11.01
C LYS A 223 5.30 19.13 -10.37
N GLU A 224 6.09 18.49 -9.52
CA GLU A 224 5.72 17.21 -8.94
C GLU A 224 4.63 17.38 -7.87
N ARG A 225 3.49 16.73 -8.10
CA ARG A 225 2.31 16.79 -7.23
C ARG A 225 2.17 15.55 -6.37
N ASN A 226 3.01 14.52 -6.55
CA ASN A 226 2.99 13.32 -5.74
C ASN A 226 4.25 13.22 -4.85
N ILE A 227 4.06 13.03 -3.54
CA ILE A 227 5.16 13.03 -2.55
C ILE A 227 6.21 11.95 -2.82
N PHE A 228 5.82 10.79 -3.36
CA PHE A 228 6.76 9.71 -3.68
C PHE A 228 7.63 10.08 -4.89
N ARG A 229 7.01 10.64 -5.93
CA ARG A 229 7.76 11.09 -7.11
C ARG A 229 8.69 12.25 -6.75
N LEU A 230 8.24 13.17 -5.89
CA LEU A 230 9.09 14.27 -5.41
C LEU A 230 10.33 13.73 -4.69
N ALA A 231 10.12 12.82 -3.73
CA ALA A 231 11.21 12.20 -2.97
C ALA A 231 12.18 11.42 -3.88
N ARG A 232 11.66 10.73 -4.89
CA ARG A 232 12.46 9.96 -5.84
C ARG A 232 13.26 10.83 -6.80
N SER A 233 12.63 11.85 -7.40
CA SER A 233 13.30 12.79 -8.29
C SER A 233 14.38 13.57 -7.55
N TYR A 234 14.12 13.94 -6.29
CA TYR A 234 15.12 14.55 -5.42
C TYR A 234 16.28 13.58 -5.12
N GLU A 235 16.00 12.33 -4.72
CA GLU A 235 17.04 11.33 -4.47
C GLU A 235 17.90 11.09 -5.73
N GLN A 236 17.28 11.00 -6.91
CA GLN A 236 17.96 10.78 -8.18
C GLN A 236 18.83 11.96 -8.63
N LYS A 237 18.44 13.20 -8.36
CA LYS A 237 19.19 14.38 -8.78
C LYS A 237 20.26 14.82 -7.80
N TYR A 238 19.97 14.71 -6.50
CA TYR A 238 20.74 15.40 -5.47
C TYR A 238 21.45 14.45 -4.49
N ILE A 239 21.01 13.19 -4.37
CA ILE A 239 21.64 12.19 -3.50
C ILE A 239 22.46 11.20 -4.33
N GLN A 240 21.91 10.71 -5.43
CA GLN A 240 22.64 9.89 -6.40
C GLN A 240 23.28 10.81 -7.44
N LYS A 241 24.51 11.29 -7.18
CA LYS A 241 25.37 11.75 -8.27
C LYS A 241 26.16 10.55 -8.82
N PRO A 242 26.48 10.55 -10.13
CA PRO A 242 27.24 9.47 -10.77
C PRO A 242 28.62 9.27 -10.15
#